data_AF-A0A5J4RRU7-F1
#
_entry.id   AF-A0A5J4RRU7-F1
#
_cell.length_a   1.000
_cell.length_b   1.000
_cell.length_c   1.000
_cell.angle_alpha   90.00
_cell.angle_beta   90.00
_cell.angle_gamma   90.00
#
_symmetry.space_group_name_H-M   'P 1'
#
loop_
_entity.id
_entity.type
_entity.pdbx_description
1 polymer ?
#
loop_
_entity_poly.entity_id
_entity_poly.type
_entity_poly.pdbx_seq_one_letter_code
_entity_poly.pdbx_strand_id
1 'polypeptide(L)'
;MVNLDSMSEQGIVMKNQKSASIKRHSNKPAFSKVNERYEYLLKNQVGEKSVEKKRLVVEECINRVDGISSTDYQIALRDTMTRLLFDFHFLKDCKALNIDPFSASQSIVILNKYGKVSKQGLVNVFKGKVDVLKDVVFSEGELAKAKYDTPAVKATSTQEKELSLFIEKATEILPKDESQKDE
;
A
#
# COMPACT_ATOMS: atom_id res chain seq x y z
N MET A 1 -21.97 -9.79 -77.29
CA MET A 1 -20.87 -8.91 -77.73
C MET A 1 -20.35 -8.17 -76.50
N VAL A 2 -19.04 -8.33 -76.24
CA VAL A 2 -18.07 -7.41 -75.61
C VAL A 2 -18.58 -5.97 -75.32
N ASN A 3 -18.21 -5.30 -74.24
CA ASN A 3 -16.87 -5.22 -73.65
C ASN A 3 -16.87 -4.79 -72.17
N LEU A 4 -15.91 -5.35 -71.46
CA LEU A 4 -15.34 -4.92 -70.18
C LEU A 4 -14.24 -3.88 -70.50
N ASP A 5 -14.22 -2.72 -69.84
CA ASP A 5 -13.03 -2.13 -69.19
C ASP A 5 -13.14 -0.64 -68.85
N SER A 6 -12.33 -0.27 -67.85
CA SER A 6 -11.91 1.06 -67.38
C SER A 6 -12.70 1.62 -66.19
N MET A 7 -12.33 1.29 -64.95
CA MET A 7 -11.21 1.84 -64.14
C MET A 7 -11.49 3.21 -63.51
N SER A 8 -11.64 3.21 -62.18
CA SER A 8 -10.80 4.03 -61.30
C SER A 8 -10.84 3.47 -59.88
N GLU A 9 -9.87 2.61 -59.56
CA GLU A 9 -9.42 2.36 -58.20
C GLU A 9 -8.85 3.65 -57.63
N GLN A 10 -9.35 4.10 -56.48
CA GLN A 10 -8.62 5.00 -55.61
C GLN A 10 -8.55 4.36 -54.22
N GLY A 11 -7.36 3.86 -53.94
CA GLY A 11 -7.03 3.08 -52.77
C GLY A 11 -7.35 3.77 -51.45
N ILE A 12 -7.76 2.95 -50.50
CA ILE A 12 -7.88 3.28 -49.08
C ILE A 12 -6.47 3.63 -48.57
N VAL A 13 -6.15 4.92 -48.51
CA VAL A 13 -4.97 5.37 -47.77
C VAL A 13 -5.28 5.17 -46.29
N MET A 14 -4.81 4.05 -45.73
CA MET A 14 -4.66 3.86 -44.29
C MET A 14 -3.79 5.00 -43.76
N LYS A 15 -4.42 6.07 -43.27
CA LYS A 15 -3.74 7.02 -42.41
C LYS A 15 -3.37 6.27 -41.14
N ASN A 16 -2.09 5.89 -41.07
CA ASN A 16 -1.38 5.56 -39.85
C ASN A 16 -1.51 6.74 -38.87
N GLN A 17 -2.64 6.80 -38.15
CA GLN A 17 -2.70 7.49 -36.88
C GLN A 17 -1.81 6.67 -35.96
N LYS A 18 -0.53 7.08 -35.88
CA LYS A 18 0.31 6.80 -34.73
C LYS A 18 -0.56 7.12 -33.52
N SER A 19 -1.07 6.09 -32.85
CA SER A 19 -1.77 6.22 -31.60
C SER A 19 -0.77 6.85 -30.64
N ALA A 20 -0.79 8.18 -30.58
CA ALA A 20 -0.15 8.90 -29.51
C ALA A 20 -0.68 8.23 -28.26
N SER A 21 0.20 7.58 -27.50
CA SER A 21 -0.15 7.08 -26.19
C SER A 21 -0.54 8.33 -25.41
N ILE A 22 -1.84 8.61 -25.36
CA ILE A 22 -2.41 9.53 -24.40
C ILE A 22 -1.95 8.93 -23.09
N LYS A 23 -0.89 9.52 -22.50
CA LYS A 23 -0.52 9.28 -21.12
C LYS A 23 -1.79 9.63 -20.37
N ARG A 24 -2.61 8.61 -20.08
CA ARG A 24 -3.75 8.74 -19.18
C ARG A 24 -3.13 9.39 -17.96
N HIS A 25 -3.41 10.66 -17.73
CA HIS A 25 -3.18 11.26 -16.43
C HIS A 25 -3.96 10.35 -15.49
N SER A 26 -3.26 9.42 -14.86
CA SER A 26 -3.92 8.41 -14.07
C SER A 26 -4.56 9.20 -12.94
N ASN A 27 -5.89 9.19 -12.87
CA ASN A 27 -6.68 9.71 -11.75
C ASN A 27 -6.43 8.83 -10.50
N LYS A 28 -5.17 8.60 -10.16
CA LYS A 28 -4.76 7.89 -8.96
C LYS A 28 -5.13 8.77 -7.77
N PRO A 29 -5.70 8.18 -6.70
CA PRO A 29 -5.93 8.88 -5.45
C PRO A 29 -4.63 9.55 -4.95
N ALA A 30 -4.75 10.71 -4.31
CA ALA A 30 -3.62 11.44 -3.75
C ALA A 30 -2.80 10.56 -2.77
N PHE A 31 -3.49 9.75 -1.95
CA PHE A 31 -2.87 8.74 -1.08
C PHE A 31 -1.90 7.80 -1.83
N SER A 32 -2.32 7.24 -2.97
CA SER A 32 -1.47 6.38 -3.79
C SER A 32 -0.28 7.12 -4.39
N LYS A 33 -0.47 8.40 -4.77
CA LYS A 33 0.63 9.24 -5.29
C LYS A 33 1.70 9.50 -4.23
N VAL A 34 1.31 9.70 -2.97
CA VAL A 34 2.25 9.84 -1.84
C VAL A 34 3.08 8.56 -1.70
N ASN A 35 2.44 7.39 -1.64
CA ASN A 35 3.15 6.12 -1.45
C ASN A 35 4.06 5.76 -2.63
N GLU A 36 3.65 6.07 -3.87
CA GLU A 36 4.50 5.90 -5.06
C GLU A 36 5.75 6.78 -5.01
N ARG A 37 5.61 8.04 -4.58
CA ARG A 37 6.76 8.94 -4.38
C ARG A 37 7.68 8.45 -3.27
N TYR A 38 7.10 8.04 -2.13
CA TYR A 38 7.86 7.49 -1.01
C TYR A 38 8.66 6.26 -1.43
N GLU A 39 8.03 5.30 -2.12
CA GLU A 39 8.70 4.09 -2.62
C GLU A 39 9.89 4.44 -3.52
N TYR A 40 9.71 5.41 -4.42
CA TYR A 40 10.76 5.88 -5.32
C TYR A 40 11.93 6.51 -4.55
N LEU A 41 11.66 7.41 -3.61
CA LEU A 41 12.70 8.07 -2.80
C LEU A 41 13.45 7.05 -1.93
N LEU A 42 12.74 6.12 -1.31
CA LEU A 42 13.35 5.08 -0.50
C LEU A 42 14.26 4.18 -1.33
N LYS A 43 13.88 3.84 -2.56
CA LYS A 43 14.72 3.02 -3.46
C LYS A 43 16.04 3.71 -3.81
N ASN A 44 16.04 5.03 -3.92
CA ASN A 44 17.20 5.82 -4.37
C ASN A 44 18.03 6.41 -3.22
N GLN A 45 17.59 6.28 -1.96
CA GLN A 45 18.38 6.69 -0.81
C GLN A 45 19.55 5.73 -0.55
N VAL A 46 20.74 6.32 -0.43
CA VAL A 46 21.99 5.66 -0.02
C VAL A 46 22.18 5.82 1.50
N GLY A 47 22.43 4.72 2.21
CA GLY A 47 22.70 4.72 3.65
C GLY A 47 21.55 4.20 4.54
N GLU A 48 21.78 4.26 5.85
CA GLU A 48 20.87 3.73 6.87
C GLU A 48 19.59 4.57 7.00
N LYS A 49 18.46 3.87 6.97
CA LYS A 49 17.11 4.42 6.91
C LYS A 49 16.44 4.28 8.28
N SER A 50 16.80 5.16 9.21
CA SER A 50 16.14 5.20 10.51
C SER A 50 14.63 5.51 10.35
N VAL A 51 13.86 5.15 11.36
CA VAL A 51 12.40 5.37 11.37
C VAL A 51 12.06 6.86 11.25
N GLU A 52 12.83 7.73 11.91
CA GLU A 52 12.65 9.19 11.87
C GLU A 52 12.87 9.74 10.46
N LYS A 53 13.91 9.24 9.77
CA LYS A 53 14.14 9.62 8.37
C LYS A 53 12.99 9.17 7.47
N LYS A 54 12.50 7.93 7.66
CA LYS A 54 11.34 7.43 6.90
C LYS A 54 10.11 8.30 7.13
N ARG A 55 9.86 8.72 8.37
CA ARG A 55 8.79 9.67 8.70
C ARG A 55 8.92 10.99 7.96
N LEU A 56 10.10 11.62 8.03
CA LEU A 56 10.37 12.88 7.31
C LEU A 56 10.16 12.75 5.80
N VAL A 57 10.56 11.61 5.20
CA VAL A 57 10.31 11.38 3.77
C VAL A 57 8.82 11.24 3.47
N VAL A 58 8.04 10.56 4.32
CA VAL A 58 6.58 10.49 4.15
C VAL A 58 5.95 11.88 4.24
N GLU A 59 6.30 12.66 5.27
CA GLU A 59 5.78 14.01 5.47
C GLU A 59 6.12 14.93 4.28
N GLU A 60 7.35 14.87 3.77
CA GLU A 60 7.75 15.60 2.57
C GLU A 60 6.98 15.16 1.32
N CYS A 61 6.67 13.85 1.19
CA CYS A 61 5.84 13.36 0.09
C CYS A 61 4.40 13.86 0.18
N ILE A 62 3.82 13.95 1.38
CA ILE A 62 2.49 14.51 1.61
C ILE A 62 2.47 15.97 1.19
N ASN A 63 3.44 16.78 1.63
CA ASN A 63 3.52 18.20 1.31
C ASN A 63 3.67 18.49 -0.19
N ARG A 64 4.20 17.53 -0.97
CA ARG A 64 4.41 17.66 -2.43
C ARG A 64 3.25 17.12 -3.28
N VAL A 65 2.21 16.54 -2.66
CA VAL A 65 1.06 15.98 -3.38
C VAL A 65 -0.17 16.83 -3.08
N ASP A 66 -0.65 17.52 -4.11
CA ASP A 66 -1.88 18.30 -3.99
C ASP A 66 -3.09 17.39 -3.71
N GLY A 67 -4.00 17.89 -2.87
CA GLY A 67 -5.28 17.24 -2.58
C GLY A 67 -5.23 16.18 -1.48
N ILE A 68 -4.23 16.20 -0.59
CA ILE A 68 -4.21 15.39 0.62
C ILE A 68 -3.52 16.14 1.77
N SER A 69 -4.15 16.18 2.94
CA SER A 69 -3.51 16.66 4.17
C SER A 69 -2.77 15.52 4.90
N SER A 70 -1.93 15.86 5.88
CA SER A 70 -1.30 14.86 6.74
C SER A 70 -2.33 14.01 7.49
N THR A 71 -3.40 14.63 7.99
CA THR A 71 -4.50 13.94 8.66
C THR A 71 -5.23 13.00 7.69
N ASP A 72 -5.60 13.46 6.49
CA ASP A 72 -6.27 12.61 5.48
C ASP A 72 -5.40 11.41 5.08
N TYR A 73 -4.09 11.62 4.98
CA TYR A 73 -3.14 10.55 4.71
C TYR A 73 -3.12 9.52 5.84
N GLN A 74 -3.05 9.96 7.09
CA GLN A 74 -3.04 9.06 8.25
C GLN A 74 -4.36 8.28 8.39
N ILE A 75 -5.50 8.90 8.08
CA ILE A 75 -6.80 8.23 8.00
C ILE A 75 -6.77 7.13 6.94
N ALA A 76 -6.37 7.46 5.71
CA ALA A 76 -6.33 6.51 4.60
C ALA A 76 -5.31 5.37 4.84
N LEU A 77 -4.18 5.69 5.49
CA LEU A 77 -3.19 4.72 5.94
C LEU A 77 -3.83 3.74 6.93
N ARG A 78 -4.47 4.25 7.99
CA ARG A 78 -5.14 3.42 9.00
C ARG A 78 -6.19 2.51 8.37
N ASP A 79 -7.08 3.05 7.54
CA ASP A 79 -8.14 2.28 6.89
C ASP A 79 -7.58 1.18 5.97
N THR A 80 -6.47 1.44 5.28
CA THR A 80 -5.81 0.45 4.43
C THR A 80 -5.10 -0.62 5.25
N MET A 81 -4.46 -0.23 6.37
CA MET A 81 -3.89 -1.18 7.33
C MET A 81 -4.98 -2.09 7.90
N THR A 82 -6.11 -1.54 8.35
CA THR A 82 -7.24 -2.33 8.89
C THR A 82 -7.72 -3.38 7.90
N ARG A 83 -7.85 -3.02 6.61
CA ARG A 83 -8.22 -3.99 5.56
C ARG A 83 -7.21 -5.13 5.41
N LEU A 84 -5.93 -4.86 5.55
CA LEU A 84 -4.89 -5.90 5.50
C LEU A 84 -4.88 -6.75 6.77
N LEU A 85 -5.08 -6.14 7.94
CA LEU A 85 -5.17 -6.83 9.21
C LEU A 85 -6.36 -7.80 9.26
N PHE A 86 -7.47 -7.47 8.59
CA PHE A 86 -8.63 -8.35 8.49
C PHE A 86 -8.41 -9.55 7.56
N ASP A 87 -7.30 -9.57 6.81
CA ASP A 87 -6.91 -10.73 6.02
C ASP A 87 -6.16 -11.75 6.90
N PHE A 88 -6.81 -12.87 7.20
CA PHE A 88 -6.23 -13.94 8.00
C PHE A 88 -5.02 -14.60 7.34
N HIS A 89 -4.87 -14.56 6.01
CA HIS A 89 -3.67 -15.06 5.35
C HIS A 89 -2.47 -14.16 5.68
N PHE A 90 -2.68 -12.84 5.69
CA PHE A 90 -1.65 -11.89 6.10
C PHE A 90 -1.25 -12.10 7.57
N LEU A 91 -2.21 -12.30 8.48
CA LEU A 91 -1.89 -12.55 9.89
C LEU A 91 -1.13 -13.88 10.08
N LYS A 92 -1.49 -14.94 9.34
CA LYS A 92 -0.74 -16.20 9.32
C LYS A 92 0.69 -16.02 8.84
N ASP A 93 0.88 -15.28 7.74
CA ASP A 93 2.22 -14.98 7.23
C ASP A 93 3.05 -14.21 8.27
N CYS A 94 2.48 -13.20 8.93
CA CYS A 94 3.15 -12.46 9.99
C CYS A 94 3.57 -13.37 11.16
N LYS A 95 2.67 -14.28 11.59
CA LYS A 95 2.96 -15.27 12.63
C LYS A 95 4.09 -16.22 12.23
N ALA A 96 4.03 -16.80 11.03
CA ALA A 96 5.04 -17.72 10.51
C ALA A 96 6.41 -17.06 10.35
N LEU A 97 6.43 -15.77 9.99
CA LEU A 97 7.66 -15.00 9.82
C LEU A 97 8.13 -14.30 11.11
N ASN A 98 7.40 -14.46 12.23
CA ASN A 98 7.65 -13.78 13.51
C ASN A 98 7.80 -12.25 13.37
N ILE A 99 6.85 -11.63 12.66
CA ILE A 99 6.78 -10.19 12.44
C ILE A 99 5.53 -9.64 13.12
N ASP A 100 5.67 -8.49 13.76
CA ASP A 100 4.52 -7.76 14.31
C ASP A 100 3.56 -7.32 13.19
N PRO A 101 2.27 -7.75 13.20
CA PRO A 101 1.33 -7.42 12.14
C PRO A 101 1.06 -5.93 11.97
N PHE A 102 1.14 -5.15 13.07
CA PHE A 102 0.90 -3.71 13.01
C PHE A 102 1.97 -2.99 12.19
N SER A 103 3.24 -3.15 12.55
CA SER A 103 4.40 -2.60 11.83
C SER A 103 4.46 -3.10 10.38
N ALA A 104 4.23 -4.40 10.17
CA ALA A 104 4.20 -4.98 8.83
C ALA A 104 3.13 -4.34 7.96
N SER A 105 1.89 -4.22 8.46
CA SER A 105 0.79 -3.63 7.70
C SER A 105 1.08 -2.18 7.32
N GLN A 106 1.65 -1.40 8.24
CA GLN A 106 2.01 -0.02 7.99
C GLN A 106 3.08 0.10 6.90
N SER A 107 4.16 -0.68 7.03
CA SER A 107 5.25 -0.70 6.07
C SER A 107 4.78 -1.13 4.67
N ILE A 108 3.92 -2.14 4.58
CA ILE A 108 3.37 -2.63 3.30
C ILE A 108 2.53 -1.56 2.60
N VAL A 109 1.70 -0.86 3.36
CA VAL A 109 0.84 0.19 2.80
C VAL A 109 1.68 1.37 2.33
N ILE A 110 2.61 1.86 3.15
CA ILE A 110 3.49 2.98 2.82
C ILE A 110 4.40 2.63 1.62
N LEU A 111 4.92 1.40 1.54
CA LEU A 111 5.72 0.91 0.40
C LEU A 111 4.89 0.61 -0.86
N ASN A 112 3.60 0.96 -0.87
CA ASN A 112 2.69 0.71 -1.97
C ASN A 112 2.61 -0.77 -2.40
N LYS A 113 2.73 -1.70 -1.43
CA LYS A 113 2.74 -3.15 -1.66
C LYS A 113 1.43 -3.85 -1.29
N TYR A 114 0.47 -3.16 -0.69
CA TYR A 114 -0.83 -3.73 -0.26
C TYR A 114 -1.44 -4.68 -1.32
N GLY A 115 -1.66 -4.19 -2.54
CA GLY A 115 -2.29 -4.98 -3.60
C GLY A 115 -1.47 -6.18 -4.09
N LYS A 116 -0.14 -6.17 -3.89
CA LYS A 116 0.71 -7.33 -4.18
C LYS A 116 0.67 -8.34 -3.04
N VAL A 117 0.78 -7.89 -1.80
CA VAL A 117 0.73 -8.76 -0.61
C VAL A 117 -0.62 -9.46 -0.50
N SER A 118 -1.72 -8.72 -0.68
CA SER A 118 -3.07 -9.30 -0.65
C SER A 118 -3.29 -10.37 -1.73
N LYS A 119 -2.52 -10.37 -2.83
CA LYS A 119 -2.65 -11.36 -3.91
C LYS A 119 -1.63 -12.49 -3.84
N GLN A 120 -0.44 -12.23 -3.31
CA GLN A 120 0.72 -13.12 -3.44
C GLN A 120 1.27 -13.59 -2.10
N GLY A 121 0.83 -13.01 -0.98
CA GLY A 121 1.39 -13.26 0.35
C GLY A 121 2.72 -12.52 0.59
N LEU A 122 3.13 -12.44 1.86
CA LEU A 122 4.33 -11.72 2.28
C LEU A 122 5.61 -12.34 1.74
N VAL A 123 5.71 -13.68 1.83
CA VAL A 123 6.90 -14.44 1.46
C VAL A 123 7.30 -14.16 0.01
N ASN A 124 6.31 -14.16 -0.90
CA ASN A 124 6.55 -13.94 -2.33
C ASN A 124 6.91 -12.49 -2.67
N VAL A 125 6.27 -11.52 -2.00
CA VAL A 125 6.50 -10.10 -2.28
C VAL A 125 7.85 -9.63 -1.76
N PHE A 126 8.24 -10.07 -0.56
CA PHE A 126 9.46 -9.62 0.10
C PHE A 126 10.64 -10.57 -0.04
N LYS A 127 10.44 -11.82 -0.49
CA LYS A 127 11.50 -12.81 -0.77
C LYS A 127 12.51 -12.94 0.38
N GLY A 128 12.01 -13.02 1.61
CA GLY A 128 12.81 -13.12 2.84
C GLY A 128 13.38 -11.79 3.37
N LYS A 129 13.25 -10.67 2.63
CA LYS A 129 13.70 -9.34 3.10
C LYS A 129 12.65 -8.68 4.00
N VAL A 130 12.37 -9.31 5.14
CA VAL A 130 11.30 -8.89 6.05
C VAL A 130 11.71 -7.80 7.03
N ASP A 131 13.00 -7.51 7.17
CA ASP A 131 13.48 -6.46 8.10
C ASP A 131 12.93 -5.08 7.76
N VAL A 132 12.61 -4.82 6.49
CA VAL A 132 11.99 -3.56 6.05
C VAL A 132 10.57 -3.35 6.57
N LEU A 133 9.96 -4.38 7.15
CA LEU A 133 8.58 -4.40 7.65
C LEU A 133 8.46 -4.09 9.14
N LYS A 134 9.56 -3.99 9.87
CA LYS A 134 9.57 -3.82 11.33
C LYS A 134 9.36 -2.37 11.78
N ASP A 135 9.34 -1.44 10.84
CA ASP A 135 9.32 -0.01 11.16
C ASP A 135 7.90 0.51 11.39
N VAL A 136 7.77 1.34 12.41
CA VAL A 136 6.53 2.04 12.78
C VAL A 136 6.75 3.53 12.61
N VAL A 137 6.25 4.10 11.51
CA VAL A 137 6.42 5.52 11.18
C VAL A 137 5.44 6.40 11.98
N PHE A 138 4.21 5.90 12.14
CA PHE A 138 3.13 6.48 12.94
C PHE A 138 2.68 5.44 13.96
N SER A 139 2.60 5.86 15.22
CA SER A 139 2.03 5.03 16.29
C SER A 139 0.53 4.80 16.07
N GLU A 140 -0.01 3.75 16.67
CA GLU A 140 -1.44 3.46 16.60
C GLU A 140 -2.29 4.61 17.16
N GLY A 141 -1.83 5.24 18.25
CA GLY A 141 -2.48 6.39 18.86
C GLY A 141 -2.52 7.61 17.94
N GLU A 142 -1.44 7.89 17.20
CA GLU A 142 -1.45 8.98 16.19
C GLU A 142 -2.47 8.70 15.09
N LEU A 143 -2.48 7.48 14.55
CA LEU A 143 -3.44 7.08 13.53
C LEU A 143 -4.89 7.11 14.06
N ALA A 144 -5.11 6.77 15.32
CA ALA A 144 -6.43 6.81 15.95
C ALA A 144 -6.90 8.24 16.13
N LYS A 145 -6.03 9.14 16.61
CA LYS A 145 -6.33 10.57 16.73
C LYS A 145 -6.66 11.16 15.37
N ALA A 146 -5.88 10.86 14.33
CA ALA A 146 -6.18 11.33 12.99
C ALA A 146 -7.58 10.90 12.51
N LYS A 147 -8.04 9.70 12.87
CA LYS A 147 -9.34 9.16 12.46
C LYS A 147 -10.52 9.63 13.31
N TYR A 148 -10.33 9.77 14.62
CA TYR A 148 -11.43 9.91 15.57
C TYR A 148 -11.47 11.28 16.27
N ASP A 149 -10.37 12.03 16.31
CA ASP A 149 -10.40 13.37 16.87
C ASP A 149 -11.23 14.30 15.99
N THR A 150 -12.07 15.08 16.65
CA THR A 150 -12.76 16.23 16.09
C THR A 150 -12.53 17.44 17.02
N PRO A 151 -12.98 18.65 16.66
CA PRO A 151 -12.92 19.78 17.59
C PRO A 151 -13.65 19.56 18.91
N ALA A 152 -14.67 18.68 18.94
CA ALA A 152 -15.52 18.45 20.10
C ALA A 152 -15.25 17.12 20.83
N VAL A 153 -14.64 16.14 20.17
CA VAL A 153 -14.48 14.78 20.69
C VAL A 153 -13.06 14.31 20.46
N LYS A 154 -12.47 13.63 21.46
CA LYS A 154 -11.16 13.00 21.38
C LYS A 154 -11.27 11.50 21.26
N ALA A 155 -10.30 10.89 20.59
CA ALA A 155 -10.16 9.44 20.53
C ALA A 155 -10.15 8.84 21.94
N THR A 156 -10.96 7.82 22.15
CA THR A 156 -10.99 7.08 23.42
C THR A 156 -9.76 6.19 23.53
N SER A 157 -9.40 5.81 24.76
CA SER A 157 -8.31 4.85 25.01
C SER A 157 -8.50 3.50 24.31
N THR A 158 -9.76 3.11 24.05
CA THR A 158 -10.09 1.90 23.29
C THR A 158 -9.82 2.09 21.80
N GLN A 159 -10.22 3.22 21.21
CA GLN A 159 -9.93 3.55 19.81
C GLN A 159 -8.42 3.68 19.53
N GLU A 160 -7.67 4.20 20.49
CA GLU A 160 -6.20 4.29 20.41
C GLU A 160 -5.48 2.93 20.39
N LYS A 161 -6.18 1.85 20.77
CA LYS A 161 -5.64 0.47 20.85
C LYS A 161 -6.44 -0.56 20.06
N GLU A 162 -7.39 -0.13 19.23
CA GLU A 162 -8.36 -1.02 18.58
C GLU A 162 -7.68 -2.06 17.66
N LEU A 163 -6.62 -1.68 16.95
CA LEU A 163 -5.90 -2.53 16.02
C LEU A 163 -5.00 -3.50 16.78
N SER A 164 -4.30 -3.04 17.82
CA SER A 164 -3.53 -3.93 18.70
C SER A 164 -4.41 -4.98 19.36
N LEU A 165 -5.56 -4.58 19.90
CA LEU A 165 -6.53 -5.50 20.49
C LEU A 165 -7.09 -6.48 19.46
N PHE A 166 -7.39 -6.01 18.24
CA PHE A 166 -7.81 -6.89 17.16
C PHE A 166 -6.72 -7.90 16.80
N ILE A 167 -5.47 -7.47 16.64
CA ILE A 167 -4.34 -8.33 16.30
C ILE A 167 -4.15 -9.41 17.36
N GLU A 168 -4.18 -9.03 18.64
CA GLU A 168 -4.06 -9.96 19.77
C GLU A 168 -5.11 -11.08 19.65
N LYS A 169 -6.39 -10.70 19.57
CA LYS A 169 -7.51 -11.66 19.51
C LYS A 169 -7.53 -12.47 18.22
N ALA A 170 -7.20 -11.85 17.09
CA ALA A 170 -7.14 -12.55 15.81
C ALA A 170 -5.97 -13.56 15.77
N THR A 171 -4.85 -13.25 16.42
CA THR A 171 -3.69 -14.15 16.47
C THR A 171 -3.92 -15.34 17.41
N GLU A 172 -4.66 -15.15 18.50
CA GLU A 172 -5.07 -16.23 19.42
C GLU A 172 -5.88 -17.34 18.72
N ILE A 173 -6.74 -16.96 17.76
CA ILE A 173 -7.59 -17.91 17.04
C ILE A 173 -6.90 -18.53 15.82
N LEU A 174 -5.73 -18.04 15.44
CA LEU A 174 -4.96 -18.67 14.37
C LEU A 174 -4.49 -20.06 14.81
N PRO A 175 -4.60 -21.08 13.94
CA PRO A 175 -4.10 -22.41 14.25
C PRO A 175 -2.65 -22.32 14.74
N LYS A 176 -2.34 -23.12 15.76
CA LYS A 176 -0.95 -23.31 16.18
C LYS A 176 -0.25 -24.01 15.03
N ASP A 177 0.95 -23.54 14.70
CA ASP A 177 1.73 -24.16 13.64
C ASP A 177 2.08 -25.58 14.10
N GLU A 178 1.44 -26.59 13.52
CA GLU A 178 1.66 -28.00 13.88
C GLU A 178 2.94 -28.56 13.24
N SER A 179 3.72 -27.73 12.53
CA SER A 179 4.97 -28.09 11.86
C SER A 179 6.19 -28.25 12.78
N GLN A 180 5.97 -28.40 14.10
CA GLN A 180 7.00 -28.81 15.08
C GLN A 180 6.55 -30.04 15.88
N LYS A 181 5.93 -31.00 15.21
CA LYS A 181 5.86 -32.39 15.68
C LYS A 181 6.57 -33.23 14.63
N ASP A 182 7.85 -33.48 14.87
CA ASP A 182 8.64 -34.65 14.45
C ASP A 182 10.13 -34.25 14.45
N GLU A 183 10.73 -34.29 15.64
CA GLU A 183 12.13 -34.67 15.87
C GLU A 183 12.21 -35.50 17.17
#